data_AF-A0A662DUP2-F1
#
_entry.id   AF-A0A662DUP2-F1
#
_cell.length_a   1.000
_cell.length_b   1.000
_cell.length_c   1.000
_cell.angle_alpha   90.00
_cell.angle_beta   90.00
_cell.angle_gamma   90.00
#
_symmetry.space_group_name_H-M   'P 1'
#
loop_
_entity.id
_entity.type
_entity.pdbx_description
1 polymer ?
#
loop_
_entity_poly.entity_id
_entity_poly.type
_entity_poly.pdbx_seq_one_letter_code
_entity_poly.pdbx_strand_id
1 'polypeptide(L)'
;MNDQHAQYRHCHLGGAVYLTVEGLLWLFSASLGATGRIPAAMLTLLIGGMLIHPIATACSRLLRLPTPDGSNQLPILNTWLALTIPLGLPLIFMATSSGREDLFFPAFAVLVGAHWLPFTYIYSMKSFLALASSLVLAGTLFAFVFTQSCSTCGFVVGGIHFLFAIIHYSIIRREKEASNSG
;
A
#
# COMPACT_ATOMS: atom_id res chain seq x y z
N MET A 1 30.53 4.73 -0.35
CA MET A 1 29.40 4.47 -1.26
C MET A 1 28.14 4.78 -0.48
N ASN A 2 27.41 5.83 -0.85
CA ASN A 2 26.21 6.23 -0.11
C ASN A 2 25.19 5.09 -0.24
N ASP A 3 24.71 4.51 0.86
CA ASP A 3 23.68 3.48 0.80
C ASP A 3 22.37 4.14 0.36
N GLN A 4 22.12 4.13 -0.96
CA GLN A 4 20.94 4.72 -1.59
C GLN A 4 19.65 4.14 -1.03
N HIS A 5 19.64 2.86 -0.64
CA HIS A 5 18.49 2.20 -0.05
C HIS A 5 18.24 2.69 1.38
N ALA A 6 19.28 2.82 2.20
CA ALA A 6 19.16 3.40 3.53
C ALA A 6 18.65 4.84 3.48
N GLN A 7 19.24 5.67 2.62
CA GLN A 7 18.78 7.03 2.44
C GLN A 7 17.29 7.06 2.03
N TYR A 8 16.90 6.25 1.04
CA TYR A 8 15.53 6.23 0.55
C TYR A 8 14.54 5.79 1.62
N ARG A 9 14.82 4.72 2.39
CA ARG A 9 13.92 4.26 3.46
C ARG A 9 13.81 5.30 4.59
N HIS A 10 14.88 6.00 4.95
CA HIS A 10 14.81 7.03 5.98
C HIS A 10 14.02 8.27 5.56
N CYS A 11 14.15 8.70 4.29
CA CYS A 11 13.40 9.81 3.72
C CYS A 11 11.90 9.56 3.69
N HIS A 12 11.48 8.30 3.58
CA HIS A 12 10.07 7.93 3.50
C HIS A 12 9.53 7.24 4.76
N LEU A 13 10.26 7.27 5.88
CA LEU A 13 9.94 6.53 7.12
C LEU A 13 9.56 5.06 6.86
N GLY A 14 10.32 4.39 5.99
CA GLY A 14 10.06 2.99 5.62
C GLY A 14 8.74 2.83 4.87
N GLY A 15 8.17 3.88 4.30
CA GLY A 15 6.85 3.86 3.66
C GLY A 15 5.67 4.00 4.64
N ALA A 16 5.91 4.22 5.94
CA ALA A 16 4.85 4.28 6.95
C ALA A 16 3.76 5.31 6.64
N VAL A 17 4.14 6.47 6.07
CA VAL A 17 3.18 7.51 5.66
C VAL A 17 2.27 7.00 4.53
N TYR A 18 2.84 6.34 3.52
CA TYR A 18 2.07 5.76 2.41
C TYR A 18 1.11 4.68 2.89
N LEU A 19 1.60 3.76 3.72
CA LEU A 19 0.78 2.69 4.30
C LEU A 19 -0.35 3.23 5.17
N THR A 20 -0.14 4.34 5.88
CA THR A 20 -1.21 4.99 6.67
C THR A 20 -2.30 5.56 5.78
N VAL A 21 -1.90 6.30 4.72
CA VAL A 21 -2.86 6.90 3.77
C VAL A 21 -3.63 5.82 3.02
N GLU A 22 -2.94 4.77 2.57
CA GLU A 22 -3.56 3.63 1.91
C GLU A 22 -4.50 2.87 2.86
N GLY A 23 -4.08 2.61 4.10
CA GLY A 23 -4.92 1.98 5.11
C GLY A 23 -6.22 2.76 5.35
N LEU A 24 -6.14 4.08 5.51
CA LEU A 24 -7.32 4.95 5.65
C LEU A 24 -8.25 4.87 4.43
N LEU A 25 -7.67 4.87 3.23
CA LEU A 25 -8.44 4.76 1.99
C LEU A 25 -9.21 3.43 1.94
N TRP A 26 -8.55 2.31 2.28
CA TRP A 26 -9.17 1.00 2.32
C TRP A 26 -10.28 0.91 3.37
N LEU A 27 -10.08 1.44 4.58
CA LEU A 27 -11.11 1.48 5.62
C LEU A 27 -12.32 2.33 5.20
N PHE A 28 -12.08 3.48 4.57
CA PHE A 28 -13.14 4.36 4.10
C PHE A 28 -13.95 3.70 2.97
N SER A 29 -13.27 3.09 1.99
CA SER A 29 -13.94 2.32 0.93
C SER A 29 -14.72 1.12 1.49
N ALA A 30 -14.14 0.36 2.42
CA ALA A 30 -14.80 -0.76 3.07
C ALA A 30 -16.06 -0.34 3.84
N SER A 31 -16.02 0.84 4.49
CA SER A 31 -17.18 1.42 5.18
C SER A 31 -18.32 1.75 4.20
N LEU A 32 -18.00 2.30 3.02
CA LEU A 32 -19.01 2.50 1.97
C LEU A 32 -19.57 1.17 1.47
N GLY A 33 -18.71 0.17 1.26
CA GLY A 33 -19.12 -1.18 0.85
C GLY A 33 -20.07 -1.83 1.85
N ALA A 34 -19.79 -1.70 3.14
CA ALA A 34 -20.61 -2.26 4.23
C ALA A 34 -22.02 -1.65 4.29
N THR A 35 -22.22 -0.44 3.75
CA THR A 35 -23.54 0.19 3.60
C THR A 35 -24.27 -0.20 2.31
N GLY A 36 -23.75 -1.17 1.55
CA GLY A 36 -24.32 -1.62 0.27
C GLY A 36 -23.96 -0.73 -0.92
N ARG A 37 -23.11 0.29 -0.75
CA ARG A 37 -22.75 1.27 -1.80
C ARG A 37 -21.55 0.79 -2.62
N ILE A 38 -21.64 -0.39 -3.22
CA ILE A 38 -20.52 -1.06 -3.91
C ILE A 38 -19.87 -0.18 -5.00
N PRO A 39 -20.61 0.48 -5.91
CA PRO A 39 -19.98 1.35 -6.92
C PRO A 39 -19.21 2.52 -6.29
N ALA A 40 -19.72 3.09 -5.20
CA ALA A 40 -19.04 4.17 -4.49
C ALA A 40 -17.78 3.68 -3.77
N ALA A 41 -17.80 2.47 -3.21
CA ALA A 41 -16.65 1.83 -2.61
C ALA A 41 -15.54 1.57 -3.64
N MET A 42 -15.91 1.02 -4.80
CA MET A 42 -14.99 0.79 -5.92
C MET A 42 -14.37 2.10 -6.40
N LEU A 43 -15.21 3.11 -6.69
CA LEU A 43 -14.75 4.42 -7.16
C LEU A 43 -13.83 5.10 -6.14
N THR A 44 -14.12 4.94 -4.85
CA THR A 44 -13.27 5.43 -3.76
C THR A 44 -11.87 4.85 -3.85
N LEU A 45 -11.71 3.53 -4.03
CA LEU A 45 -10.39 2.91 -4.16
C LEU A 45 -9.69 3.29 -5.47
N LEU A 46 -10.42 3.38 -6.57
CA LEU A 46 -9.88 3.75 -7.88
C LEU A 46 -9.36 5.19 -7.91
N ILE A 47 -10.21 6.17 -7.55
CA ILE A 47 -9.85 7.58 -7.53
C ILE A 47 -8.91 7.88 -6.37
N GLY A 48 -9.22 7.37 -5.18
CA GLY A 48 -8.39 7.57 -4.00
C GLY A 48 -6.98 7.00 -4.18
N GLY A 49 -6.84 5.89 -4.90
CA GLY A 49 -5.55 5.30 -5.26
C GLY A 49 -4.66 6.28 -6.03
N MET A 50 -5.24 7.06 -6.94
CA MET A 50 -4.52 8.11 -7.69
C MET A 50 -4.05 9.26 -6.78
N LEU A 51 -4.75 9.47 -5.65
CA LEU A 51 -4.45 10.52 -4.69
C LEU A 51 -3.49 10.08 -3.57
N ILE A 52 -3.14 8.78 -3.47
CA ILE A 52 -2.22 8.29 -2.43
C ILE A 52 -0.89 9.04 -2.48
N HIS A 53 -0.28 9.15 -3.66
CA HIS A 53 1.02 9.80 -3.80
C HIS A 53 1.00 11.29 -3.40
N PRO A 54 0.09 12.16 -3.92
CA PRO A 54 0.06 13.56 -3.51
C PRO A 54 -0.31 13.73 -2.02
N ILE A 55 -1.22 12.92 -1.47
CA ILE A 55 -1.58 12.99 -0.04
C ILE A 55 -0.39 12.57 0.83
N ALA A 56 0.23 11.42 0.56
CA ALA A 56 1.39 10.95 1.32
C ALA A 56 2.58 11.92 1.22
N THR A 57 2.77 12.55 0.05
CA THR A 57 3.80 13.59 -0.14
C THR A 57 3.47 14.83 0.70
N ALA A 58 2.22 15.28 0.71
CA ALA A 58 1.79 16.41 1.55
C ALA A 58 1.98 16.11 3.04
N CYS A 59 1.59 14.92 3.51
CA CYS A 59 1.83 14.47 4.88
C CYS A 59 3.33 14.41 5.21
N SER A 60 4.16 13.89 4.30
CA SER A 60 5.61 13.83 4.48
C SER A 60 6.24 15.22 4.62
N ARG A 61 5.74 16.21 3.87
CA ARG A 61 6.14 17.62 4.00
C ARG A 61 5.72 18.22 5.33
N LEU A 62 4.50 17.94 5.79
CA LEU A 62 4.01 18.38 7.11
C LEU A 62 4.87 17.80 8.24
N LEU A 63 5.32 16.56 8.09
CA LEU A 63 6.26 15.88 9.01
C LEU A 63 7.72 16.30 8.83
N ARG A 64 8.02 17.22 7.89
CA ARG A 64 9.37 17.73 7.58
C ARG A 64 10.36 16.61 7.26
N LEU A 65 9.92 15.58 6.56
CA LEU A 65 10.79 14.48 6.14
C LEU A 65 11.79 14.96 5.09
N PRO A 66 13.05 14.48 5.13
CA PRO A 66 14.03 14.79 4.11
C PRO A 66 13.66 14.13 2.78
N THR A 67 14.15 14.70 1.69
CA THR A 67 14.02 14.12 0.35
C THR A 67 15.29 13.33 -0.02
N PRO A 68 15.18 12.24 -0.80
CA PRO A 68 16.36 11.56 -1.34
C PRO A 68 17.24 12.50 -2.15
N ASP A 69 18.54 12.22 -2.20
CA ASP A 69 19.49 12.97 -3.01
C ASP A 69 19.19 12.82 -4.51
N GLY A 70 19.52 13.85 -5.31
CA GLY A 70 19.25 13.83 -6.76
C GLY A 70 20.01 12.75 -7.54
N SER A 71 21.10 12.20 -7.00
CA SER A 71 21.82 11.05 -7.56
C SER A 71 21.14 9.71 -7.26
N ASN A 72 20.15 9.68 -6.34
CA ASN A 72 19.41 8.47 -6.00
C ASN A 72 18.40 8.13 -7.11
N GLN A 73 18.53 6.94 -7.70
CA GLN A 73 17.67 6.50 -8.80
C GLN A 73 16.40 5.76 -8.34
N LEU A 74 16.30 5.41 -7.05
CA LEU A 74 15.14 4.71 -6.49
C LEU A 74 13.81 5.49 -6.61
N PRO A 75 13.75 6.84 -6.51
CA PRO A 75 12.52 7.59 -6.79
C PRO A 75 11.98 7.36 -8.20
N ILE A 76 12.85 7.23 -9.21
CA ILE A 76 12.44 6.95 -10.58
C ILE A 76 11.85 5.54 -10.66
N LEU A 77 12.54 4.55 -10.09
CA LEU A 77 12.04 3.17 -10.02
C LEU A 77 10.67 3.08 -9.32
N ASN A 78 10.50 3.79 -8.21
CA ASN A 78 9.22 3.86 -7.49
C ASN A 78 8.08 4.37 -8.38
N THR A 79 8.34 5.37 -9.23
CA THR A 79 7.35 5.88 -10.19
C THR A 79 6.94 4.80 -11.21
N TRP A 80 7.91 4.05 -11.75
CA TRP A 80 7.61 2.93 -12.67
C TRP A 80 6.79 1.84 -11.98
N LEU A 81 7.12 1.51 -10.74
CA LEU A 81 6.36 0.53 -9.96
C LEU A 81 4.94 1.02 -9.66
N ALA A 82 4.74 2.31 -9.40
CA ALA A 82 3.40 2.87 -9.18
C ALA A 82 2.46 2.64 -10.39
N LEU A 83 3.01 2.51 -11.61
CA LEU A 83 2.21 2.20 -12.81
C LEU A 83 1.66 0.76 -12.83
N THR A 84 2.18 -0.15 -12.00
CA THR A 84 1.68 -1.53 -11.95
C THR A 84 0.21 -1.60 -11.51
N ILE A 85 -0.25 -0.69 -10.65
CA ILE A 85 -1.66 -0.60 -10.23
C ILE A 85 -2.58 -0.23 -11.40
N PRO A 86 -2.44 0.95 -12.06
CA PRO A 86 -3.31 1.31 -13.18
C PRO A 86 -3.22 0.33 -14.34
N LEU A 87 -2.04 -0.24 -14.62
CA LEU A 87 -1.87 -1.26 -15.65
C LEU A 87 -2.53 -2.60 -15.29
N GLY A 88 -2.72 -2.89 -14.01
CA GLY A 88 -3.43 -4.07 -13.52
C GLY A 88 -4.96 -3.92 -13.51
N LEU A 89 -5.49 -2.69 -13.55
CA LEU A 89 -6.94 -2.44 -13.49
C LEU A 89 -7.77 -3.15 -14.56
N PRO A 90 -7.33 -3.30 -15.83
CA PRO A 90 -8.07 -4.08 -16.82
C PRO A 90 -8.35 -5.52 -16.39
N LEU A 91 -7.41 -6.16 -15.67
CA LEU A 91 -7.60 -7.51 -15.14
C LEU A 91 -8.62 -7.53 -13.99
N ILE A 92 -8.61 -6.49 -13.16
CA ILE A 92 -9.61 -6.32 -12.10
C ILE A 92 -11.00 -6.17 -12.70
N PHE A 93 -11.17 -5.28 -13.69
CA PHE A 93 -12.46 -5.09 -14.37
C PHE A 93 -12.94 -6.36 -15.08
N MET A 94 -12.02 -7.13 -15.66
CA MET A 94 -12.34 -8.43 -16.24
C MET A 94 -12.85 -9.40 -15.18
N ALA A 95 -12.18 -9.48 -14.02
CA ALA A 95 -12.57 -10.35 -12.91
C ALA A 95 -13.93 -9.96 -12.31
N THR A 96 -14.26 -8.66 -12.28
CA THR A 96 -15.51 -8.14 -11.72
C THR A 96 -16.65 -8.02 -12.74
N SER A 97 -16.42 -8.44 -13.98
CA SER A 97 -17.43 -8.41 -15.04
C SER A 97 -18.58 -9.39 -14.77
N SER A 98 -19.69 -9.23 -15.49
CA SER A 98 -20.84 -10.15 -15.42
C SER A 98 -21.46 -10.31 -14.03
N GLY A 99 -21.55 -9.21 -13.26
CA GLY A 99 -22.20 -9.18 -11.95
C GLY A 99 -21.34 -9.69 -10.80
N ARG A 100 -20.01 -9.83 -10.99
CA ARG A 100 -19.06 -10.30 -9.97
C ARG A 100 -18.35 -9.16 -9.23
N GLU A 101 -19.10 -8.11 -8.89
CA GLU A 101 -18.55 -6.94 -8.18
C GLU A 101 -18.02 -7.31 -6.78
N ASP A 102 -18.49 -8.42 -6.21
CA ASP A 102 -17.99 -9.03 -4.98
C ASP A 102 -16.51 -9.41 -5.04
N LEU A 103 -15.97 -9.66 -6.24
CA LEU A 103 -14.54 -9.92 -6.43
C LEU A 103 -13.67 -8.68 -6.45
N PHE A 104 -14.24 -7.47 -6.44
CA PHE A 104 -13.45 -6.24 -6.57
C PHE A 104 -12.42 -6.10 -5.44
N PHE A 105 -12.86 -6.13 -4.18
CA PHE A 105 -11.95 -6.00 -3.03
C PHE A 105 -10.90 -7.12 -2.99
N PRO A 106 -11.27 -8.42 -3.13
CA PRO A 106 -10.30 -9.51 -3.18
C PRO A 106 -9.27 -9.38 -4.32
N ALA A 107 -9.73 -9.12 -5.55
CA ALA A 107 -8.85 -9.00 -6.71
C ALA A 107 -7.92 -7.78 -6.57
N PHE A 108 -8.46 -6.65 -6.10
CA PHE A 108 -7.67 -5.45 -5.88
C PHE A 108 -6.66 -5.63 -4.74
N ALA A 109 -6.99 -6.39 -3.69
CA ALA A 109 -6.07 -6.73 -2.61
C ALA A 109 -4.87 -7.55 -3.12
N VAL A 110 -5.10 -8.50 -4.02
CA VAL A 110 -4.02 -9.27 -4.67
C VAL A 110 -3.14 -8.37 -5.52
N LEU A 111 -3.73 -7.48 -6.33
CA LEU A 111 -2.98 -6.53 -7.16
C LEU A 111 -2.12 -5.58 -6.31
N VAL A 112 -2.68 -5.00 -5.26
CA VAL A 112 -1.97 -4.14 -4.31
C VAL A 112 -0.88 -4.92 -3.57
N GLY A 113 -1.17 -6.15 -3.13
CA GLY A 113 -0.17 -7.02 -2.51
C GLY A 113 1.01 -7.31 -3.44
N ALA A 114 0.75 -7.63 -4.71
CA ALA A 114 1.78 -7.85 -5.72
C ALA A 114 2.59 -6.58 -6.01
N HIS A 115 1.92 -5.41 -6.06
CA HIS A 115 2.56 -4.11 -6.18
C HIS A 115 3.58 -3.86 -5.07
N TRP A 116 3.32 -4.33 -3.84
CA TRP A 116 4.23 -4.16 -2.71
C TRP A 116 5.49 -5.05 -2.74
N LEU A 117 5.57 -6.09 -3.58
CA LEU A 117 6.74 -7.00 -3.63
C LEU A 117 8.07 -6.29 -3.94
N PRO A 118 8.17 -5.46 -5.00
CA PRO A 118 9.44 -4.83 -5.39
C PRO A 118 9.93 -3.79 -4.36
N PHE A 119 9.07 -3.37 -3.43
CA PHE A 119 9.45 -2.49 -2.34
C PHE A 119 10.36 -3.15 -1.31
N THR A 120 10.38 -4.49 -1.27
CA THR A 120 11.42 -5.26 -0.54
C THR A 120 12.81 -4.85 -1.01
N TYR A 121 12.98 -4.61 -2.31
CA TYR A 121 14.24 -4.14 -2.89
C TYR A 121 14.45 -2.65 -2.66
N ILE A 122 13.49 -1.79 -3.03
CA ILE A 122 13.64 -0.33 -2.90
C ILE A 122 14.00 0.09 -1.47
N TYR A 123 13.24 -0.40 -0.50
CA TYR A 123 13.43 -0.06 0.91
C TYR A 123 14.50 -0.91 1.59
N SER A 124 14.95 -2.01 0.96
CA SER A 124 15.83 -3.02 1.57
C SER A 124 15.27 -3.53 2.91
N MET A 125 13.95 -3.75 2.97
CA MET A 125 13.23 -4.15 4.17
C MET A 125 12.39 -5.40 3.91
N LYS A 126 12.71 -6.52 4.58
CA LYS A 126 11.97 -7.79 4.46
C LYS A 126 10.51 -7.70 4.94
N SER A 127 10.16 -6.68 5.71
CA SER A 127 8.78 -6.45 6.13
C SER A 127 7.85 -6.16 4.94
N PHE A 128 8.34 -5.61 3.83
CA PHE A 128 7.54 -5.46 2.61
C PHE A 128 7.16 -6.79 1.98
N LEU A 129 8.03 -7.81 2.06
CA LEU A 129 7.67 -9.16 1.63
C LEU A 129 6.53 -9.71 2.49
N ALA A 130 6.61 -9.54 3.81
CA ALA A 130 5.54 -9.96 4.72
C ALA A 130 4.23 -9.20 4.47
N LEU A 131 4.29 -7.89 4.20
CA LEU A 131 3.12 -7.08 3.80
C LEU A 131 2.49 -7.63 2.52
N ALA A 132 3.29 -7.76 1.45
CA ALA A 132 2.85 -8.25 0.16
C ALA A 132 2.20 -9.63 0.26
N SER A 133 2.86 -10.58 0.94
CA SER A 133 2.31 -11.91 1.18
C SER A 133 1.00 -11.88 1.97
N SER A 134 0.90 -11.01 2.99
CA SER A 134 -0.32 -10.88 3.80
C SER A 134 -1.50 -10.37 2.96
N LEU A 135 -1.27 -9.39 2.10
CA LEU A 135 -2.29 -8.82 1.23
C LEU A 135 -2.74 -9.79 0.13
N VAL A 136 -1.79 -10.47 -0.53
CA VAL A 136 -2.10 -11.50 -1.54
C VAL A 136 -2.86 -12.66 -0.91
N LEU A 137 -2.43 -13.12 0.27
CA LEU A 137 -3.11 -14.19 1.00
C LEU A 137 -4.52 -13.78 1.41
N ALA A 138 -4.69 -12.58 1.98
CA ALA A 138 -6.01 -12.07 2.34
C ALA A 138 -6.92 -12.00 1.12
N GLY A 139 -6.49 -11.37 0.04
CA GLY A 139 -7.27 -11.28 -1.21
C GLY A 139 -7.63 -12.65 -1.77
N THR A 140 -6.69 -13.60 -1.76
CA THR A 140 -6.95 -14.97 -2.24
C THR A 140 -7.95 -15.71 -1.35
N LEU A 141 -7.82 -15.62 -0.02
CA LEU A 141 -8.77 -16.25 0.91
C LEU A 141 -10.17 -15.65 0.78
N PHE A 142 -10.30 -14.33 0.63
CA PHE A 142 -11.61 -13.72 0.41
C PHE A 142 -12.20 -14.04 -0.97
N ALA A 143 -11.37 -14.25 -2.00
CA ALA A 143 -11.83 -14.64 -3.33
C ALA A 143 -12.34 -16.09 -3.41
N PHE A 144 -11.75 -17.02 -2.64
CA PHE A 144 -12.06 -18.46 -2.77
C PHE A 144 -12.75 -19.09 -1.55
N VAL A 145 -12.60 -18.52 -0.35
CA VAL A 145 -13.10 -19.10 0.90
C VAL A 145 -14.21 -18.24 1.51
N PHE A 146 -14.03 -16.92 1.55
CA PHE A 146 -14.96 -15.97 2.21
C PHE A 146 -15.75 -15.11 1.22
N THR A 147 -16.27 -15.73 0.17
CA THR A 147 -16.87 -15.05 -1.00
C THR A 147 -18.04 -14.12 -0.68
N GLN A 148 -18.75 -14.34 0.43
CA GLN A 148 -19.89 -13.52 0.85
C GLN A 148 -19.49 -12.23 1.60
N SER A 149 -18.20 -12.00 1.86
CA SER A 149 -17.71 -10.94 2.77
C SER A 149 -16.78 -9.93 2.07
N CYS A 150 -17.22 -9.40 0.92
CA CYS A 150 -16.44 -8.48 0.09
C CYS A 150 -15.92 -7.25 0.86
N SER A 151 -16.75 -6.54 1.62
CA SER A 151 -16.32 -5.36 2.38
C SER A 151 -15.42 -5.70 3.58
N THR A 152 -15.57 -6.90 4.16
CA THR A 152 -14.68 -7.39 5.22
C THR A 152 -13.25 -7.54 4.71
N CYS A 153 -13.06 -7.97 3.46
CA CYS A 153 -11.74 -7.97 2.82
C CYS A 153 -11.11 -6.58 2.86
N GLY A 154 -11.90 -5.53 2.59
CA GLY A 154 -11.41 -4.17 2.64
C GLY A 154 -10.97 -3.71 4.03
N PHE A 155 -11.72 -4.07 5.07
CA PHE A 155 -11.32 -3.79 6.45
C PHE A 155 -10.03 -4.53 6.85
N VAL A 156 -9.91 -5.80 6.49
CA VAL A 156 -8.70 -6.60 6.75
C VAL A 156 -7.49 -5.99 6.07
N VAL A 157 -7.60 -5.64 4.80
CA VAL A 157 -6.52 -5.00 4.04
C VAL A 157 -6.15 -3.64 4.65
N GLY A 158 -7.13 -2.80 5.01
CA GLY A 158 -6.87 -1.53 5.69
C GLY A 158 -6.14 -1.73 7.02
N GLY A 159 -6.55 -2.72 7.83
CA GLY A 159 -5.91 -3.07 9.08
C GLY A 159 -4.47 -3.57 8.91
N ILE A 160 -4.20 -4.38 7.88
CA ILE A 160 -2.84 -4.84 7.56
C ILE A 160 -1.95 -3.63 7.22
N HIS A 161 -2.40 -2.71 6.38
CA HIS A 161 -1.63 -1.51 6.05
C HIS A 161 -1.29 -0.68 7.29
N PHE A 162 -2.25 -0.47 8.20
CA PHE A 162 -2.01 0.22 9.47
C PHE A 162 -0.99 -0.49 10.37
N LEU A 163 -1.11 -1.81 10.50
CA LEU A 163 -0.17 -2.61 11.27
C LEU A 163 1.25 -2.44 10.72
N PHE A 164 1.42 -2.56 9.40
CA PHE A 164 2.73 -2.40 8.76
C PHE A 164 3.23 -0.96 8.80
N ALA A 165 2.36 0.05 8.78
CA ALA A 165 2.75 1.43 9.00
C ALA A 165 3.41 1.61 10.38
N ILE A 166 2.82 1.04 11.43
CA ILE A 166 3.37 1.06 12.79
C ILE A 166 4.69 0.30 12.87
N ILE A 167 4.76 -0.89 12.25
CA ILE A 167 5.99 -1.71 12.22
C ILE A 167 7.12 -0.94 11.51
N HIS A 168 6.86 -0.38 10.33
CA HIS A 168 7.87 0.33 9.54
C HIS A 168 8.35 1.59 10.25
N TYR A 169 7.44 2.36 10.85
CA TYR A 169 7.81 3.49 11.69
C TYR A 169 8.71 3.07 12.86
N SER A 170 8.36 1.97 13.53
CA SER A 170 9.14 1.45 14.67
C SER A 170 10.54 0.98 14.27
N ILE A 171 10.68 0.33 13.11
CA ILE A 171 11.98 -0.07 12.56
C ILE A 171 12.85 1.16 12.33
N ILE A 172 12.33 2.16 11.60
CA ILE A 172 13.09 3.37 11.26
C ILE A 172 13.44 4.19 12.51
N ARG A 173 12.56 4.23 13.52
CA ARG A 173 12.85 4.89 14.79
C ARG A 173 14.05 4.24 15.49
N ARG A 174 14.07 2.91 15.58
CA ARG A 174 15.18 2.16 16.18
C ARG A 174 16.50 2.35 15.43
N GLU A 175 16.46 2.36 14.09
CA GLU A 175 17.65 2.62 13.28
C GLU A 175 18.25 4.01 13.56
N LYS A 176 17.40 5.04 13.70
CA LYS A 176 17.86 6.40 14.04
C LYS A 176 18.45 6.51 15.44
N GLU A 177 17.86 5.83 16.42
CA GLU A 177 18.37 5.77 17.79
C GLU A 177 19.75 5.10 17.87
N ALA A 178 19.94 4.00 17.13
CA ALA A 178 21.22 3.31 17.04
C ALA A 178 22.33 4.17 16.40
N SER A 179 22.00 4.92 15.34
CA SER A 179 22.96 5.81 14.68
C SER A 179 23.37 7.03 15.52
N ASN A 180 22.54 7.45 16.48
CA ASN A 180 22.85 8.59 17.36
C ASN A 180 23.65 8.19 18.61
N SER A 181 23.80 6.90 18.88
CA SER A 181 24.48 6.36 20.08
C SER A 181 25.86 5.79 19.82
N GLY A 182 26.30 5.74 18.55
CA GLY A 182 27.66 5.39 18.13
C GLY A 182 28.42 6.60 17.60
#